data_AF-G9XBV2-F1
#
_entry.id   AF-G9XBV2-F1
#
_cell.length_a   1.000
_cell.length_b   1.000
_cell.length_c   1.000
_cell.angle_alpha   90.00
_cell.angle_beta   90.00
_cell.angle_gamma   90.00
#
_symmetry.space_group_name_H-M   'P 1'
#
loop_
_entity.id
_entity.type
_entity.pdbx_description
1 polymer ?
#
loop_
_entity_poly.entity_id
_entity_poly.type
_entity_poly.pdbx_seq_one_letter_code
_entity_poly.pdbx_strand_id
1 'polypeptide(L)'
;MSKNKIYHKAKAKQVYMTQSQVTRALIQKEITEKSMIMLLGIPLIVLRDKYSFGKKRLELFTEEVLKQVKCVENNVVTLEELHEVIKKETGMEIQI
;
A
#
# COMPACT_ATOMS: atom_id res chain seq x y z
N MET A 1 -40.03 -29.41 36.39
CA MET A 1 -39.53 -28.02 36.53
C MET A 1 -38.12 -28.11 37.10
N SER A 2 -37.05 -27.42 36.70
CA SER A 2 -36.82 -26.28 35.79
C SER A 2 -35.41 -26.40 35.19
N LYS A 3 -35.24 -25.84 33.99
CA LYS A 3 -34.03 -25.79 33.16
C LYS A 3 -33.04 -24.76 33.71
N ASN A 4 -31.73 -25.01 33.66
CA ASN A 4 -30.72 -23.94 33.66
C ASN A 4 -29.58 -24.27 32.68
N LYS A 5 -29.79 -23.90 31.40
CA LYS A 5 -28.71 -23.76 30.43
C LYS A 5 -28.13 -22.35 30.60
N ILE A 6 -26.89 -22.25 31.07
CA ILE A 6 -26.20 -20.97 31.18
C ILE A 6 -25.76 -20.56 29.77
N TYR A 7 -26.52 -19.66 29.14
CA TYR A 7 -26.16 -19.03 27.87
C TYR A 7 -25.22 -17.86 28.13
N HIS A 8 -23.91 -18.10 28.15
CA HIS A 8 -22.95 -17.00 28.05
C HIS A 8 -22.91 -16.50 26.60
N LYS A 9 -23.79 -15.55 26.26
CA LYS A 9 -23.63 -14.76 25.03
C LYS A 9 -22.46 -13.79 25.27
N ALA A 10 -21.32 -14.02 24.60
CA ALA A 10 -20.24 -13.04 24.57
C ALA A 10 -20.83 -11.71 24.07
N LYS A 11 -20.87 -10.69 24.93
CA LYS A 11 -21.22 -9.34 24.50
C LYS A 11 -20.09 -8.85 23.60
N ALA A 12 -20.34 -8.73 22.30
CA ALA A 12 -19.42 -8.11 21.37
C ALA A 12 -19.06 -6.71 21.93
N LYS A 13 -17.79 -6.49 22.22
CA LYS A 13 -17.30 -5.22 22.74
C LYS A 13 -17.34 -4.23 21.58
N GLN A 14 -18.29 -3.29 21.61
CA GLN A 14 -18.39 -2.25 20.61
C GLN A 14 -17.21 -1.28 20.82
N VAL A 15 -16.26 -1.27 19.88
CA VAL A 15 -15.09 -0.40 19.93
C VAL A 15 -15.47 0.95 19.32
N TYR A 16 -15.44 2.00 20.12
CA TYR A 16 -15.67 3.37 19.65
C TYR A 16 -14.32 4.06 19.45
N MET A 17 -14.06 4.54 18.23
CA MET A 17 -12.88 5.34 17.95
C MET A 17 -13.08 6.79 18.41
N THR A 18 -12.04 7.41 18.95
CA THR A 18 -12.04 8.85 19.22
C THR A 18 -12.06 9.62 17.90
N GLN A 19 -12.53 10.87 17.93
CA GLN A 19 -12.48 11.75 16.75
C GLN A 19 -11.05 11.89 16.22
N SER A 20 -10.06 11.99 17.10
CA SER A 20 -8.64 12.04 16.73
C SER A 20 -8.15 10.77 16.01
N GLN A 21 -8.60 9.58 16.41
CA GLN A 21 -8.27 8.32 15.74
C GLN A 21 -8.89 8.24 14.34
N VAL A 22 -10.14 8.68 14.19
CA VAL A 22 -10.83 8.74 12.89
C VAL A 22 -10.11 9.73 11.96
N THR A 23 -9.80 10.93 12.45
CA THR A 23 -9.06 11.94 11.66
C THR A 23 -7.70 11.41 11.20
N ARG A 24 -6.95 10.74 12.08
CA ARG A 24 -5.66 10.14 11.72
C ARG A 24 -5.80 9.07 10.65
N ALA A 25 -6.81 8.20 10.75
CA ALA A 25 -7.05 7.17 9.75
C ALA A 25 -7.43 7.77 8.38
N LEU A 26 -8.22 8.84 8.35
CA LEU A 26 -8.58 9.54 7.11
C LEU A 26 -7.35 10.20 6.45
N ILE A 27 -6.52 10.89 7.24
CA ILE A 27 -5.27 11.49 6.75
C ILE A 27 -4.35 10.41 6.19
N GLN A 28 -4.19 9.29 6.91
CA GLN A 28 -3.34 8.20 6.47
C GLN A 28 -3.83 7.61 5.14
N LYS A 29 -5.15 7.41 5.02
CA LYS A 29 -5.76 6.93 3.78
C LYS A 29 -5.50 7.89 2.61
N GLU A 30 -5.72 9.18 2.82
CA GLU A 30 -5.49 10.21 1.79
C GLU A 30 -4.03 10.25 1.33
N ILE A 31 -3.09 10.18 2.28
CA ILE A 31 -1.65 10.12 1.98
C ILE A 31 -1.33 8.87 1.18
N THR A 32 -1.82 7.71 1.60
CA THR A 32 -1.60 6.44 0.90
C THR A 32 -2.16 6.49 -0.54
N GLU A 33 -3.39 6.97 -0.73
CA GLU A 33 -4.01 7.09 -2.05
C GLU A 33 -3.20 8.01 -2.98
N LYS A 34 -2.80 9.19 -2.49
CA LYS A 34 -1.97 10.13 -3.26
C LYS A 34 -0.60 9.54 -3.61
N SER A 35 0.05 8.88 -2.66
CA SER A 35 1.36 8.24 -2.89
C SER A 35 1.27 7.13 -3.94
N MET A 36 0.22 6.31 -3.92
CA MET A 36 0.02 5.25 -4.91
C MET A 36 -0.24 5.81 -6.32
N ILE A 37 -1.00 6.90 -6.43
CA ILE A 37 -1.23 7.58 -7.72
C ILE A 37 0.10 8.14 -8.26
N MET A 38 0.93 8.76 -7.42
CA MET A 38 2.22 9.29 -7.85
C MET A 38 3.20 8.19 -8.26
N LEU A 39 3.27 7.11 -7.46
CA LEU A 39 4.12 5.95 -7.72
C LEU A 39 3.85 5.30 -9.08
N LEU A 40 2.58 5.25 -9.51
CA LEU A 40 2.21 4.68 -10.81
C LEU A 40 2.22 5.72 -11.93
N GLY A 41 1.62 6.89 -11.68
CA GLY A 41 1.37 7.89 -12.72
C GLY A 41 2.66 8.50 -13.28
N ILE A 42 3.62 8.85 -12.42
CA ILE A 42 4.85 9.52 -12.86
C ILE A 42 5.71 8.59 -13.75
N PRO A 43 6.01 7.34 -13.34
CA PRO A 43 6.76 6.43 -14.21
C PRO A 43 6.03 6.13 -15.52
N LEU A 44 4.69 5.98 -15.51
CA LEU A 44 3.93 5.74 -16.75
C LEU A 44 4.05 6.90 -17.74
N ILE A 45 4.05 8.15 -17.27
CA ILE A 45 4.29 9.33 -18.11
C ILE A 45 5.69 9.27 -18.72
N VAL A 46 6.71 9.00 -17.91
CA VAL A 46 8.10 8.88 -18.38
C VAL A 46 8.24 7.75 -19.40
N LEU A 47 7.71 6.56 -19.12
CA LEU A 47 7.75 5.41 -20.02
C LEU A 47 7.04 5.69 -21.35
N ARG A 48 5.89 6.37 -21.32
CA ARG A 48 5.17 6.75 -22.53
C ARG A 48 5.94 7.80 -23.34
N ASP A 49 6.29 8.92 -22.70
CA ASP A 49 6.74 10.11 -23.42
C ASP A 49 8.22 10.03 -23.78
N LYS A 50 9.07 9.44 -22.91
CA LYS A 50 10.50 9.29 -23.17
C LYS A 50 10.84 8.01 -23.92
N TYR A 51 10.15 6.92 -23.61
CA TYR A 51 10.48 5.59 -24.14
C TYR A 51 9.44 5.04 -25.12
N SER A 52 8.41 5.83 -25.47
CA SER A 52 7.38 5.46 -26.44
C SER A 52 6.66 4.15 -26.10
N PHE A 53 6.49 3.86 -24.81
CA PHE A 53 5.71 2.69 -24.39
C PHE A 53 4.24 2.88 -24.79
N GLY A 54 3.73 1.95 -25.60
CA GLY A 54 2.31 1.88 -25.94
C GLY A 54 1.50 1.23 -24.81
N LYS A 55 0.17 1.36 -24.89
CA LYS A 55 -0.79 0.88 -23.87
C LYS A 55 -0.45 -0.48 -23.27
N LYS A 56 -0.23 -1.51 -24.09
CA LYS A 56 0.05 -2.88 -23.62
C LYS A 56 1.32 -2.97 -22.76
N ARG A 57 2.38 -2.23 -23.09
CA ARG A 57 3.62 -2.23 -22.28
C ARG A 57 3.42 -1.48 -20.96
N LEU A 58 2.63 -0.41 -20.98
CA LEU A 58 2.28 0.35 -19.78
C LEU A 58 1.42 -0.50 -18.82
N GLU A 59 0.43 -1.23 -19.34
CA GLU A 59 -0.41 -2.15 -18.54
C GLU A 59 0.44 -3.23 -17.86
N LEU A 60 1.32 -3.89 -18.61
CA LEU A 60 2.24 -4.89 -18.06
C LEU A 60 3.15 -4.31 -16.98
N PHE A 61 3.71 -3.11 -17.21
CA PHE A 61 4.50 -2.43 -16.19
C PHE A 61 3.69 -2.15 -14.92
N THR A 62 2.46 -1.64 -15.06
CA THR A 62 1.58 -1.39 -13.91
C THR A 62 1.27 -2.68 -13.14
N GLU A 63 0.97 -3.78 -13.82
CA GLU A 63 0.71 -5.07 -13.18
C GLU A 63 1.92 -5.58 -12.38
N GLU A 64 3.13 -5.48 -12.95
CA GLU A 64 4.36 -5.89 -12.26
C GLU A 64 4.67 -4.98 -11.06
N VAL A 65 4.51 -3.66 -11.18
CA VAL A 65 4.69 -2.74 -10.04
C VAL A 65 3.70 -3.07 -8.92
N LEU A 66 2.43 -3.33 -9.23
CA LEU A 66 1.43 -3.71 -8.22
C LEU A 66 1.76 -5.04 -7.52
N LYS A 67 2.39 -5.99 -8.21
CA LYS A 67 2.89 -7.22 -7.57
C LYS A 67 4.01 -6.90 -6.58
N GLN A 68 4.93 -6.02 -6.93
CA GLN A 68 6.02 -5.62 -6.02
C GLN A 68 5.50 -4.86 -4.79
N VAL A 69 4.50 -3.98 -4.96
CA VAL A 69 3.85 -3.30 -3.83
C VAL A 69 3.26 -4.32 -2.84
N LYS A 70 2.60 -5.37 -3.33
CA LYS A 70 2.09 -6.45 -2.47
C LYS A 70 3.20 -7.21 -1.75
N CYS A 71 4.38 -7.36 -2.34
CA CYS A 71 5.52 -7.96 -1.65
C CYS A 71 5.94 -7.11 -0.44
N VAL A 72 5.97 -5.79 -0.59
CA VAL A 72 6.26 -4.85 0.51
C VAL A 72 5.17 -4.91 1.58
N GLU A 73 3.89 -4.84 1.20
CA GLU A 73 2.75 -4.91 2.14
C GLU A 73 2.74 -6.21 2.95
N ASN A 74 3.15 -7.32 2.34
CA ASN A 74 3.24 -8.63 3.00
C ASN A 74 4.56 -8.84 3.76
N ASN A 75 5.42 -7.81 3.86
CA ASN A 75 6.75 -7.87 4.49
C ASN A 75 7.67 -8.95 3.87
N VAL A 76 7.47 -9.26 2.58
CA VAL A 76 8.35 -10.16 1.82
C VAL A 76 9.61 -9.42 1.36
N VAL A 77 9.51 -8.09 1.18
CA VAL A 77 10.62 -7.19 0.83
C VAL A 77 10.54 -5.96 1.73
N THR A 78 11.67 -5.51 2.27
CA THR A 78 11.75 -4.30 3.11
C THR A 78 12.04 -3.04 2.31
N LEU A 79 11.83 -1.87 2.91
CA LEU A 79 12.16 -0.60 2.27
C LEU A 79 13.68 -0.41 2.14
N GLU A 80 14.45 -0.94 3.09
CA GLU A 80 15.92 -0.94 3.05
C GLU A 80 16.42 -1.76 1.85
N GLU A 81 15.86 -2.95 1.62
CA GLU A 81 16.20 -3.78 0.46
C GLU A 81 15.87 -3.06 -0.86
N LEU A 82 14.73 -2.36 -0.94
CA LEU A 82 14.40 -1.55 -2.11
C LEU A 82 15.39 -0.39 -2.31
N HIS A 83 15.84 0.25 -1.23
CA HIS A 83 16.85 1.31 -1.30
C HIS A 83 18.18 0.78 -1.82
N GLU A 84 18.61 -0.39 -1.34
CA GLU A 84 19.81 -1.06 -1.83
C GLU A 84 19.71 -1.43 -3.30
N VAL A 85 18.55 -1.92 -3.76
CA VAL A 85 18.30 -2.20 -5.18
C VAL A 85 18.44 -0.92 -6.02
N ILE A 86 17.81 0.19 -5.61
CA ILE A 86 17.91 1.46 -6.34
C ILE A 86 19.37 1.92 -6.43
N LYS A 87 20.10 1.89 -5.31
CA LYS A 87 21.51 2.25 -5.26
C LYS A 87 22.36 1.36 -6.17
N LYS A 88 22.13 0.05 -6.15
CA LYS A 88 22.87 -0.91 -6.97
C LYS A 88 22.63 -0.72 -8.47
N GLU A 89 21.37 -0.53 -8.88
CA GLU A 89 20.99 -0.47 -10.29
C GLU A 89 21.23 0.91 -10.93
N THR A 90 21.17 1.99 -10.14
CA THR A 90 21.22 3.37 -10.67
C THR A 90 22.35 4.21 -10.11
N GLY A 91 23.00 3.77 -9.03
CA GLY A 91 23.96 4.58 -8.27
C GLY A 91 23.33 5.69 -7.43
N MET A 92 21.99 5.85 -7.45
CA MET A 92 21.30 6.91 -6.72
C MET A 92 21.08 6.54 -5.26
N GLU A 93 21.33 7.49 -4.36
CA GLU A 93 20.92 7.40 -2.96
C GLU A 93 19.68 8.27 -2.73
N ILE A 94 18.59 7.64 -2.34
CA ILE A 94 17.36 8.37 -1.98
C ILE A 94 17.43 8.73 -0.50
N GLN A 95 17.29 10.02 -0.19
CA GLN A 95 17.08 10.49 1.19
C GLN A 95 15.58 10.74 1.34
N ILE A 96 14.92 9.99 2.23
CA ILE A 96 13.48 10.13 2.53
C ILE A 96 13.36 10.82 3.89
#